data_AF-A0AAV7VB87-F1
#
_entry.id   AF-A0AAV7VB87-F1
#
_cell.length_a   1.000
_cell.length_b   1.000
_cell.length_c   1.000
_cell.angle_alpha   90.00
_cell.angle_beta   90.00
_cell.angle_gamma   90.00
#
_symmetry.space_group_name_H-M   'P 1'
#
loop_
_entity.id
_entity.type
_entity.pdbx_description
1 polymer ?
#
loop_
_entity_poly.entity_id
_entity_poly.type
_entity_poly.pdbx_seq_one_letter_code
_entity_poly.pdbx_strand_id
1 'polypeptide(L)'
;MEQHFGSLHEDFTTLKQEIAIDVKELKREVVDLGQRVDTLKQTHDAQEEELDYHRSKLLTLQDKNQELQYQLEDLENRSRRSYIRIKGVPAQAVTGALEDFVVCIFATWIRH
;
A
#
# COMPACT_ATOMS: atom_id res chain seq x y z
N MET A 1 -42.64 -28.60 61.09
CA MET A 1 -41.54 -27.60 61.09
C MET A 1 -40.21 -28.21 60.64
N GLU A 2 -39.86 -29.45 61.01
CA GLU A 2 -38.61 -30.09 60.59
C GLU A 2 -38.46 -30.31 59.07
N GLN A 3 -39.55 -30.64 58.35
CA GLN A 3 -39.51 -30.83 56.89
C GLN A 3 -39.15 -29.57 56.09
N HIS A 4 -39.53 -28.37 56.57
CA HIS A 4 -39.19 -27.11 55.91
C HIS A 4 -37.72 -26.72 56.06
N PHE A 5 -37.10 -27.07 57.20
CA PHE A 5 -35.66 -26.85 57.40
C PHE A 5 -34.82 -27.78 56.52
N GLY A 6 -35.28 -29.02 56.30
CA GLY A 6 -34.64 -29.96 55.37
C GLY A 6 -34.64 -29.43 53.94
N SER A 7 -35.79 -29.00 53.41
CA SER A 7 -35.86 -28.49 52.02
C SER A 7 -35.06 -27.20 51.86
N LEU A 8 -35.10 -26.27 52.82
CA LEU A 8 -34.33 -25.04 52.76
C LEU A 8 -32.81 -25.30 52.75
N HIS A 9 -32.36 -26.33 53.48
CA HIS A 9 -30.96 -26.72 53.47
C HIS A 9 -30.56 -27.31 52.12
N GLU A 10 -31.41 -28.13 51.51
CA GLU A 10 -31.20 -28.71 50.19
C GLU A 10 -31.15 -27.63 49.09
N ASP A 11 -32.09 -26.67 49.14
CA ASP A 11 -32.13 -25.51 48.24
C ASP A 11 -30.86 -24.65 48.37
N PHE A 12 -30.43 -24.37 49.61
CA PHE A 12 -29.21 -23.61 49.86
C PHE A 12 -27.95 -24.33 49.36
N THR A 13 -27.92 -25.66 49.52
CA THR A 13 -26.78 -26.48 49.06
C THR A 13 -26.73 -26.51 47.54
N THR A 14 -27.88 -26.62 46.89
CA THR A 14 -28.04 -26.59 45.43
C THR A 14 -27.60 -25.22 44.88
N LEU A 15 -28.11 -24.12 45.44
CA LEU A 15 -27.71 -22.76 45.04
C LEU A 15 -26.21 -22.54 45.20
N LYS A 16 -25.62 -23.03 46.29
CA LYS A 16 -24.17 -22.94 46.51
C LYS A 16 -23.38 -23.71 45.44
N GLN A 17 -23.87 -24.86 45.00
CA GLN A 17 -23.26 -25.64 43.93
C GLN A 17 -23.38 -24.94 42.58
N GLU A 18 -24.55 -24.40 42.25
CA GLU A 18 -24.79 -23.61 41.04
C GLU A 18 -23.85 -22.41 40.97
N ILE A 19 -23.78 -21.60 42.05
CA ILE A 19 -22.85 -20.46 42.13
C ILE A 19 -21.40 -20.91 41.95
N ALA A 20 -21.01 -22.06 42.52
CA ALA A 20 -19.64 -22.57 42.37
C ALA A 20 -19.34 -23.00 40.93
N ILE A 21 -20.33 -23.53 40.21
CA ILE A 21 -20.22 -23.88 38.78
C ILE A 21 -20.10 -22.61 37.95
N ASP A 22 -20.99 -21.64 38.15
CA ASP A 22 -20.99 -20.38 37.40
C ASP A 22 -19.67 -19.60 37.59
N VAL A 23 -19.16 -19.55 38.81
CA VAL A 23 -17.86 -18.91 39.11
C VAL A 23 -16.72 -19.63 38.40
N LYS A 24 -16.80 -20.96 38.27
CA LYS A 24 -15.78 -21.75 37.56
C LYS A 24 -15.85 -21.50 36.05
N GLU A 25 -17.05 -21.40 35.48
CA GLU A 25 -17.25 -21.07 34.07
C GLU A 25 -16.77 -19.65 33.76
N LEU A 26 -17.15 -18.66 34.57
CA LEU A 26 -16.66 -17.28 34.42
C LEU A 26 -15.13 -17.19 34.48
N LYS A 27 -14.50 -17.93 35.41
CA LYS A 27 -13.02 -17.99 35.46
C LYS A 27 -12.42 -18.55 34.17
N ARG A 28 -13.06 -19.57 33.58
CA ARG A 28 -12.62 -20.15 32.31
C ARG A 28 -12.77 -19.16 31.17
N GLU A 29 -13.90 -18.47 31.08
CA GLU A 29 -14.15 -17.45 30.06
C GLU A 29 -13.16 -16.28 30.16
N VAL A 30 -12.84 -15.84 31.37
CA VAL A 30 -11.82 -14.79 31.59
C VAL A 30 -10.45 -15.23 31.08
N VAL A 31 -10.06 -16.48 31.32
CA VAL A 31 -8.79 -17.02 30.82
C VAL A 31 -8.79 -17.12 29.29
N ASP A 32 -9.86 -17.64 28.69
CA ASP A 32 -10.00 -17.71 27.23
C ASP A 32 -9.94 -16.33 26.58
N LEU A 33 -10.67 -15.37 27.15
CA LEU A 33 -10.65 -13.99 26.67
C LEU A 33 -9.26 -13.37 26.78
N GLY A 34 -8.54 -13.64 27.88
CA GLY A 34 -7.14 -13.21 28.04
C GLY A 34 -6.25 -13.74 26.92
N GLN A 35 -6.33 -15.04 26.62
CA GLN A 35 -5.55 -15.65 25.53
C GLN A 35 -5.89 -15.06 24.15
N ARG A 36 -7.18 -14.80 23.90
CA ARG A 36 -7.63 -14.18 22.65
C ARG A 36 -7.13 -12.75 22.51
N VAL A 37 -7.15 -11.97 23.59
CA VAL A 37 -6.61 -10.61 23.62
C VAL A 37 -5.10 -10.61 23.38
N ASP A 38 -4.37 -11.52 24.00
CA ASP A 38 -2.91 -11.61 23.79
C ASP A 38 -2.56 -12.00 22.35
N THR A 39 -3.33 -12.94 21.76
CA THR A 39 -3.19 -13.29 20.34
C THR A 39 -3.51 -12.10 19.43
N LEU A 40 -4.56 -11.36 19.73
CA LEU A 40 -4.92 -10.15 18.98
C LEU A 40 -3.85 -9.07 19.07
N LYS A 41 -3.22 -8.88 20.24
CA LYS A 41 -2.10 -7.95 20.39
C LYS A 41 -0.91 -8.37 19.54
N GLN A 42 -0.48 -9.63 19.62
CA GLN A 42 0.63 -10.13 18.82
C GLN A 42 0.39 -9.98 17.32
N THR A 43 -0.83 -10.29 16.86
CA THR A 43 -1.18 -10.11 15.43
C THR A 43 -1.24 -8.64 15.03
N HIS A 44 -1.73 -7.75 15.91
CA HIS A 44 -1.73 -6.32 15.67
C HIS A 44 -0.30 -5.77 15.56
N ASP A 45 0.58 -6.12 16.49
CA ASP A 45 1.98 -5.67 16.50
C ASP A 45 2.70 -6.13 15.22
N ALA A 46 2.51 -7.38 14.79
CA ALA A 46 3.06 -7.87 13.54
C ALA A 46 2.50 -7.14 12.31
N GLN A 47 1.22 -6.78 12.31
CA GLN A 47 0.61 -6.01 11.23
C GLN A 47 1.12 -4.57 11.18
N GLU A 48 1.40 -3.96 12.34
CA GLU A 48 1.98 -2.63 12.45
C GLU A 48 3.41 -2.60 11.88
N GLU A 49 4.23 -3.60 12.21
CA GLU A 49 5.58 -3.77 11.64
C GLU A 49 5.56 -3.93 10.11
N GLU A 50 4.66 -4.78 9.57
CA GLU A 50 4.50 -4.97 8.13
C GLU A 50 4.02 -3.70 7.42
N LEU A 51 3.10 -2.94 8.04
CA LEU A 51 2.63 -1.67 7.51
C LEU A 51 3.76 -0.65 7.40
N ASP A 52 4.61 -0.54 8.42
CA ASP A 52 5.74 0.38 8.40
C ASP A 52 6.82 -0.04 7.41
N TYR A 53 7.08 -1.35 7.28
CA TYR A 53 7.93 -1.89 6.23
C TYR A 53 7.40 -1.53 4.82
N HIS A 54 6.11 -1.74 4.57
CA HIS A 54 5.49 -1.41 3.27
C HIS A 54 5.48 0.10 2.99
N ARG A 55 5.23 0.94 3.99
CA ARG A 55 5.32 2.41 3.85
C ARG A 55 6.71 2.85 3.45
N SER A 56 7.75 2.35 4.13
CA SER A 56 9.15 2.64 3.80
C SER A 56 9.51 2.23 2.37
N LYS A 57 9.05 1.04 1.96
CA LYS A 57 9.26 0.53 0.60
C LYS A 57 8.55 1.36 -0.45
N LEU A 58 7.33 1.82 -0.18
CA LEU A 58 6.57 2.70 -1.08
C LEU A 58 7.29 4.03 -1.28
N LEU A 59 7.75 4.67 -0.20
CA LEU A 59 8.53 5.91 -0.29
C LEU A 59 9.79 5.72 -1.14
N THR A 60 10.55 4.65 -0.87
CA THR A 60 11.76 4.33 -1.65
C THR A 60 11.45 4.11 -3.14
N LEU A 61 10.35 3.41 -3.45
CA LEU A 61 9.94 3.18 -4.83
C LEU A 61 9.47 4.46 -5.51
N GLN A 62 8.78 5.34 -4.79
CA GLN A 62 8.35 6.64 -5.29
C GLN A 62 9.54 7.53 -5.63
N ASP A 63 10.54 7.61 -4.74
CA ASP A 63 11.77 8.38 -4.96
C ASP A 63 12.53 7.87 -6.19
N LYS A 64 12.68 6.54 -6.31
CA LYS A 64 13.33 5.92 -7.49
C LYS A 64 12.55 6.18 -8.77
N ASN A 65 11.23 6.15 -8.73
CA ASN A 65 10.41 6.42 -9.91
C ASN A 65 10.59 7.88 -10.35
N GLN A 66 10.58 8.81 -9.41
CA GLN A 66 10.82 10.23 -9.67
C GLN A 66 12.23 10.46 -10.23
N GLU A 67 13.26 9.81 -9.68
CA GLU A 67 14.62 9.88 -10.20
C GLU A 67 14.71 9.38 -11.66
N LEU A 68 14.09 8.23 -11.95
CA LEU A 68 14.06 7.66 -13.30
C LEU A 68 13.32 8.56 -14.28
N GLN A 69 12.23 9.22 -13.85
CA GLN A 69 11.52 10.19 -14.67
C GLN A 69 12.42 11.39 -15.04
N TYR A 70 13.17 11.93 -14.09
CA TYR A 70 14.13 13.00 -14.37
C TYR A 70 15.25 12.56 -15.31
N GLN A 71 15.76 11.34 -15.14
CA GLN A 71 16.78 10.80 -16.04
C GLN A 71 16.24 10.63 -17.46
N LEU A 72 15.00 10.12 -17.62
CA LEU A 72 14.36 10.01 -18.92
C LEU A 72 14.16 11.37 -19.58
N GLU A 73 13.69 12.37 -18.82
CA GLU A 73 13.51 13.72 -19.33
C GLU A 73 14.85 14.34 -19.79
N ASP A 74 15.92 14.19 -19.01
CA ASP A 74 17.24 14.67 -19.40
C ASP A 74 17.77 13.97 -20.65
N LEU A 75 17.61 12.64 -20.75
CA LEU A 75 17.99 11.87 -21.93
C LEU A 75 17.20 12.28 -23.18
N GLU A 76 15.88 12.48 -23.06
CA GLU A 76 15.05 12.98 -24.15
C GLU A 76 15.47 14.38 -24.57
N ASN A 77 15.75 15.26 -23.62
CA ASN A 77 16.20 16.62 -23.89
C ASN A 77 17.56 16.63 -24.59
N ARG A 78 18.53 15.82 -24.13
CA ARG A 78 19.84 15.65 -24.78
C ARG A 78 19.70 15.11 -26.19
N SER A 79 18.86 14.10 -26.38
CA SER A 79 18.54 13.55 -27.69
C SER A 79 17.98 14.65 -28.61
N ARG A 80 16.94 15.36 -28.18
CA ARG A 80 16.31 16.45 -28.95
C ARG A 80 17.25 17.60 -29.29
N ARG A 81 18.24 17.93 -28.44
CA ARG A 81 19.23 19.00 -28.74
C ARG A 81 20.02 18.73 -30.02
N SER A 82 20.19 17.46 -30.40
CA SER A 82 20.90 17.09 -31.63
C SER A 82 19.99 16.96 -32.87
N TYR A 83 18.67 17.12 -32.72
CA TYR A 83 17.72 17.01 -33.82
C TYR A 83 17.02 18.34 -34.11
N ILE A 84 17.03 18.75 -35.37
CA ILE A 84 16.22 19.87 -35.86
C ILE A 84 14.91 19.30 -36.43
N ARG A 85 13.77 19.75 -35.91
CA ARG A 85 12.45 19.39 -36.44
C ARG A 85 11.96 20.48 -37.38
N ILE A 86 11.99 20.21 -38.68
CA ILE A 86 11.46 21.09 -39.72
C ILE A 86 9.98 20.73 -39.95
N LYS A 87 9.07 21.68 -39.78
CA LYS A 87 7.63 21.51 -40.07
C LYS A 87 7.29 22.14 -41.42
N GLY A 88 6.31 21.57 -42.13
CA GLY A 88 5.84 22.11 -43.42
C GLY A 88 6.65 21.67 -44.64
N VAL A 89 7.43 20.58 -44.52
CA VAL A 89 8.12 19.99 -45.66
C VAL A 89 7.09 19.41 -46.66
N PRO A 90 7.12 19.80 -47.95
CA PRO A 90 6.23 19.25 -48.96
C PRO A 90 6.39 17.73 -49.07
N ALA A 91 5.29 17.00 -49.18
CA ALA A 91 5.30 15.53 -49.20
C ALA A 91 6.19 14.94 -50.32
N GLN A 92 6.35 15.67 -51.43
CA GLN A 92 7.19 15.28 -52.57
C GLN A 92 8.69 15.30 -52.26
N ALA A 93 9.14 16.11 -51.29
CA ALA A 93 10.55 16.20 -50.91
C ALA A 93 10.97 15.06 -49.97
N VAL A 94 10.02 14.45 -49.25
CA VAL A 94 10.27 13.41 -48.24
C VAL A 94 10.71 12.09 -48.86
N THR A 95 10.32 11.80 -50.10
CA THR A 95 10.53 10.50 -50.76
C THR A 95 11.83 10.36 -51.56
N GLY A 96 12.71 11.38 -51.60
CA GLY A 96 14.00 11.21 -52.30
C GLY A 96 14.91 12.42 -52.45
N ALA A 97 14.48 13.63 -52.04
CA ALA A 97 15.25 14.87 -52.25
C ALA A 97 15.32 15.74 -50.98
N LEU A 98 15.27 15.12 -49.80
CA LEU A 98 15.25 15.84 -48.53
C LEU A 98 16.55 16.63 -48.31
N GLU A 99 17.69 16.07 -48.68
CA GLU A 99 19.00 16.72 -48.55
C GLU A 99 19.09 17.98 -49.41
N ASP A 100 18.68 17.90 -50.68
CA ASP A 100 18.65 19.05 -51.59
C ASP A 100 17.68 20.14 -51.11
N PHE A 101 16.52 19.74 -50.57
CA PHE A 101 15.54 20.66 -50.00
C PHE A 101 16.10 21.40 -48.77
N VAL A 102 16.79 20.69 -47.87
CA VAL A 102 17.41 21.28 -46.67
C VAL A 102 18.53 22.25 -47.07
N VAL A 103 19.40 21.88 -48.02
CA VAL A 103 20.44 22.76 -48.56
C VAL A 103 19.83 24.02 -49.19
N CYS A 104 18.75 23.87 -49.95
CA CYS A 104 18.05 24.98 -50.58
C CYS A 104 17.44 25.95 -49.55
N ILE A 105 16.84 25.45 -48.47
CA ILE A 105 16.33 26.28 -47.36
C ILE A 105 17.47 27.12 -46.77
N PHE A 106 18.58 26.49 -46.37
CA PHE A 106 19.69 27.21 -45.73
C PHE A 106 20.34 28.22 -46.68
N ALA A 107 20.52 27.88 -47.96
CA ALA A 107 21.07 28.78 -48.96
C ALA A 107 20.17 30.01 -49.23
N THR A 108 18.85 29.84 -49.12
CA THR A 108 17.88 30.92 -49.30
C THR A 108 17.81 31.84 -48.08
N TRP A 109 17.91 31.28 -46.87
CA TRP A 109 17.87 32.03 -45.61
C TRP A 109 19.14 32.84 -45.32
N ILE A 110 20.32 32.38 -45.74
CA ILE A 110 21.60 33.10 -45.51
C ILE A 110 21.77 34.33 -46.42
N ARG A 111 20.98 34.46 -47.49
CA ARG A 111 21.05 35.58 -48.46
C ARG A 111 20.17 36.78 -48.09
N HIS A 112 19.42 36.71 -47.00
CA HIS A 112 18.65 37.81 -46.43
C HIS A 112 19.20 38.20 -45.07
#